data_AF-A0A5C4J112-F1
#
_entry.id   AF-A0A5C4J112-F1
#
_cell.length_a   1.000
_cell.length_b   1.000
_cell.length_c   1.000
_cell.angle_alpha   90.00
_cell.angle_beta   90.00
_cell.angle_gamma   90.00
#
_symmetry.space_group_name_H-M   'P 1'
#
loop_
_entity.id
_entity.type
_entity.pdbx_description
1 polymer ?
#
loop_
_entity_poly.entity_id
_entity_poly.type
_entity_poly.pdbx_seq_one_letter_code
_entity_poly.pdbx_strand_id
1 'polypeptide(L)'
;LPTATSHDTGSSVDGPAGARPPAEVHLADLRGFDLVVPPRKDAPGAHDDLLAACRRHGWAPAAVHEARHPQFALGLVLAGTAVALAPRTDDSAGVTWRPLVGEPLRRTSCVWRRARDPDHARAIADFTAVATAVLRTEAAMTPLDGVPARRVVPRPSSGFLA
;
A
#
# COMPACT_ATOMS: atom_id res chain seq x y z
N LEU A 1 29.50 -11.05 -53.47
CA LEU A 1 28.85 -12.36 -53.71
C LEU A 1 28.93 -13.15 -52.40
N PRO A 2 27.88 -13.89 -52.02
CA PRO A 2 26.86 -13.55 -51.00
C PRO A 2 27.12 -14.33 -49.67
N THR A 3 26.35 -14.28 -48.57
CA THR A 3 24.89 -14.44 -48.45
C THR A 3 24.43 -14.05 -47.03
N ALA A 4 23.28 -13.39 -46.96
CA ALA A 4 22.49 -13.18 -45.76
C ALA A 4 21.81 -14.49 -45.31
N THR A 5 21.61 -14.66 -44.00
CA THR A 5 20.41 -15.35 -43.52
C THR A 5 19.87 -14.60 -42.30
N SER A 6 18.83 -13.83 -42.57
CA SER A 6 17.83 -13.39 -41.61
C SER A 6 17.09 -14.60 -41.03
N HIS A 7 16.84 -14.58 -39.72
CA HIS A 7 15.67 -15.22 -39.14
C HIS A 7 14.95 -14.16 -38.29
N ASP A 8 13.93 -13.58 -38.91
CA ASP A 8 12.86 -12.83 -38.26
C ASP A 8 11.66 -13.78 -38.17
N THR A 9 11.10 -13.93 -36.96
CA THR A 9 9.74 -14.37 -36.59
C THR A 9 9.76 -14.45 -35.06
N GLY A 10 9.07 -13.66 -34.25
CA GLY A 10 7.87 -12.86 -34.46
C GLY A 10 6.99 -13.12 -33.24
N SER A 11 6.69 -12.06 -32.47
CA SER A 11 5.42 -11.84 -31.74
C SER A 11 5.63 -10.80 -30.64
N SER A 12 5.84 -9.53 -31.02
CA SER A 12 5.42 -8.42 -30.15
C SER A 12 3.93 -8.23 -30.37
N VAL A 13 3.13 -8.48 -29.34
CA VAL A 13 1.73 -8.07 -29.33
C VAL A 13 1.73 -6.60 -28.95
N ASP A 14 1.93 -5.72 -29.94
CA ASP A 14 1.81 -4.28 -29.76
C ASP A 14 0.33 -3.94 -29.59
N GLY A 15 -0.11 -3.88 -28.33
CA GLY A 15 -1.34 -3.18 -27.94
C GLY A 15 -1.19 -1.66 -28.17
N PRO A 16 -2.29 -0.92 -28.39
CA PRO A 16 -2.20 0.47 -28.79
C PRO A 16 -1.62 1.31 -27.64
N ALA A 17 -0.51 2.00 -27.92
CA ALA A 17 0.09 3.04 -27.08
C ALA A 17 0.32 2.64 -25.61
N GLY A 18 1.04 1.54 -25.38
CA GLY A 18 1.57 1.19 -24.06
C GLY A 18 2.75 2.07 -23.68
N ALA A 19 2.51 3.31 -23.28
CA ALA A 19 3.51 4.06 -22.53
C ALA A 19 3.92 3.19 -21.34
N ARG A 20 5.19 2.75 -21.30
CA ARG A 20 5.70 1.99 -20.16
C ARG A 20 5.37 2.81 -18.91
N PRO A 21 4.49 2.32 -18.01
CA PRO A 21 4.08 3.13 -16.88
C PRO A 21 5.33 3.52 -16.09
N PRO A 22 5.41 4.76 -15.58
CA PRO A 22 6.58 5.29 -14.93
C PRO A 22 7.04 4.37 -13.78
N ALA A 23 8.33 4.44 -13.45
CA ALA A 23 8.95 3.56 -12.43
C ALA A 23 8.26 3.70 -11.06
N GLU A 24 7.67 4.86 -10.80
CA GLU A 24 6.85 5.19 -9.64
C GLU A 24 5.54 5.81 -10.15
N VAL A 25 4.46 5.69 -9.38
CA VAL A 25 3.11 6.12 -9.81
C VAL A 25 2.46 7.03 -8.78
N HIS A 26 1.77 8.08 -9.24
CA HIS A 26 0.86 8.84 -8.39
C HIS A 26 -0.50 8.15 -8.31
N LEU A 27 -1.24 8.37 -7.23
CA LEU A 27 -2.61 7.84 -7.14
C LEU A 27 -3.51 8.32 -8.29
N ALA A 28 -3.33 9.56 -8.76
CA ALA A 28 -4.07 10.10 -9.90
C ALA A 28 -3.86 9.33 -11.21
N ASP A 29 -2.73 8.62 -11.34
CA ASP A 29 -2.42 7.80 -12.52
C ASP A 29 -3.22 6.49 -12.55
N LEU A 30 -3.86 6.11 -11.43
CA LEU A 30 -4.67 4.90 -11.31
C LEU A 30 -6.12 5.09 -11.79
N ARG A 31 -6.45 6.25 -12.36
CA ARG A 31 -7.77 6.51 -12.94
C ARG A 31 -8.08 5.48 -14.03
N GLY A 32 -9.29 4.93 -13.97
CA GLY A 32 -9.75 3.87 -14.86
C GLY A 32 -9.54 2.45 -14.32
N PHE A 33 -8.77 2.28 -13.24
CA PHE A 33 -8.69 1.01 -12.52
C PHE A 33 -9.66 0.96 -11.33
N ASP A 34 -10.19 -0.23 -11.07
CA ASP A 34 -10.86 -0.55 -9.82
C ASP A 34 -9.85 -0.74 -8.68
N LEU A 35 -10.31 -0.64 -7.43
CA LEU A 35 -9.49 -0.85 -6.25
C LEU A 35 -9.86 -2.16 -5.56
N VAL A 36 -8.88 -3.03 -5.29
CA VAL A 36 -9.06 -4.20 -4.44
C VAL A 36 -8.47 -3.94 -3.05
N VAL A 37 -9.27 -4.20 -2.01
CA VAL A 37 -8.90 -3.97 -0.61
C VAL A 37 -9.37 -5.09 0.31
N PRO A 38 -8.77 -5.23 1.51
CA PRO A 38 -9.32 -6.10 2.55
C PRO A 38 -10.75 -5.68 2.92
N PRO A 39 -11.60 -6.62 3.39
CA PRO A 39 -12.99 -6.32 3.71
C PRO A 39 -13.12 -5.24 4.77
N ARG A 40 -14.03 -4.29 4.56
CA ARG A 40 -14.23 -3.17 5.48
C ARG A 40 -14.57 -3.66 6.89
N LYS A 41 -15.31 -4.76 7.02
CA LYS A 41 -15.67 -5.34 8.32
C LYS A 41 -14.47 -5.77 9.17
N ASP A 42 -13.34 -6.13 8.56
CA ASP A 42 -12.16 -6.60 9.29
C ASP A 42 -11.31 -5.42 9.79
N ALA A 43 -11.34 -4.27 9.09
CA ALA A 43 -10.63 -3.06 9.50
C ALA A 43 -11.33 -1.77 9.01
N PRO A 44 -12.48 -1.37 9.59
CA PRO A 44 -13.32 -0.31 9.03
C PRO A 44 -12.59 1.02 8.90
N GLY A 45 -11.84 1.40 9.93
CA GLY A 45 -11.11 2.66 9.92
C GLY A 45 -9.98 2.71 8.91
N ALA A 46 -9.24 1.61 8.74
CA ALA A 46 -8.14 1.56 7.77
C ALA A 46 -8.67 1.55 6.33
N HIS A 47 -9.83 0.93 6.11
CA HIS A 47 -10.54 0.95 4.84
C HIS A 47 -11.01 2.38 4.51
N ASP A 48 -11.69 3.04 5.45
CA ASP A 48 -12.20 4.40 5.26
C ASP A 48 -11.07 5.43 5.08
N ASP A 49 -9.97 5.30 5.84
CA ASP A 49 -8.77 6.15 5.73
C ASP A 49 -8.09 5.99 4.35
N LEU A 50 -8.02 4.77 3.83
CA LEU A 50 -7.46 4.47 2.51
C LEU A 50 -8.29 5.14 1.41
N LEU A 51 -9.61 4.94 1.41
CA LEU A 51 -10.50 5.57 0.41
C LEU A 51 -10.48 7.10 0.50
N ALA A 52 -10.38 7.64 1.72
CA ALA A 52 -10.21 9.08 1.91
C ALA A 52 -8.87 9.57 1.36
N ALA A 53 -7.78 8.81 1.54
CA ALA A 53 -6.47 9.13 0.95
C ALA A 53 -6.54 9.12 -0.59
N CYS A 54 -7.12 8.09 -1.20
CA CYS A 54 -7.32 8.03 -2.65
C CYS A 54 -7.97 9.31 -3.17
N ARG A 55 -9.11 9.70 -2.56
CA ARG A 55 -9.85 10.91 -2.97
C ARG A 55 -9.03 12.19 -2.79
N ARG A 56 -8.33 12.35 -1.66
CA ARG A 56 -7.47 13.52 -1.40
C ARG A 56 -6.36 13.67 -2.44
N HIS A 57 -5.84 12.56 -2.98
CA HIS A 57 -4.79 12.56 -3.99
C HIS A 57 -5.33 12.41 -5.42
N GLY A 58 -6.59 12.76 -5.65
CA GLY A 58 -7.14 12.91 -7.00
C GLY A 58 -7.60 11.62 -7.67
N TRP A 59 -7.79 10.54 -6.91
CA TRP A 59 -8.32 9.27 -7.41
C TRP A 59 -9.54 8.78 -6.62
N ALA A 60 -10.65 8.59 -7.32
CA ALA A 60 -11.83 7.92 -6.79
C ALA A 60 -12.07 6.65 -7.63
N PRO A 61 -11.80 5.45 -7.09
CA PRO A 61 -12.04 4.20 -7.82
C PRO A 61 -13.50 4.06 -8.24
N ALA A 62 -13.74 3.56 -9.45
CA ALA A 62 -15.10 3.34 -9.96
C ALA A 62 -15.82 2.21 -9.20
N ALA A 63 -15.10 1.12 -8.92
CA ALA A 63 -15.51 0.10 -7.98
C ALA A 63 -14.43 -0.21 -6.93
N VAL A 64 -14.89 -0.68 -5.77
CA VAL A 64 -14.05 -1.16 -4.67
C VAL A 64 -14.42 -2.61 -4.39
N HIS A 65 -13.49 -3.53 -4.65
CA HIS A 65 -13.66 -4.96 -4.45
C HIS A 65 -13.09 -5.36 -3.10
N GLU A 66 -13.92 -5.97 -2.25
CA GLU A 66 -13.46 -6.52 -0.97
C GLU A 66 -12.98 -7.95 -1.14
N ALA A 67 -11.68 -8.17 -0.91
CA ALA A 67 -11.05 -9.49 -1.03
C ALA A 67 -10.49 -9.94 0.33
N ARG A 68 -11.12 -10.96 0.93
CA ARG A 68 -10.65 -11.57 2.19
C ARG A 68 -9.36 -12.39 2.00
N HIS A 69 -9.21 -13.03 0.85
CA HIS A 69 -8.09 -13.91 0.56
C HIS A 69 -7.11 -13.25 -0.43
N PRO A 70 -5.79 -13.22 -0.13
CA PRO A 70 -4.80 -12.59 -1.01
C PRO A 70 -4.81 -13.13 -2.44
N GLN A 71 -5.06 -14.43 -2.62
CA GLN A 71 -5.11 -15.07 -3.93
C GLN A 71 -6.27 -14.58 -4.80
N PHE A 72 -7.42 -14.26 -4.18
CA PHE A 72 -8.55 -13.69 -4.90
C PHE A 72 -8.24 -12.24 -5.32
N ALA A 73 -7.61 -11.46 -4.43
CA ALA A 73 -7.17 -10.11 -4.76
C ALA A 73 -6.16 -10.11 -5.92
N LEU A 74 -5.22 -11.04 -5.89
CA LEU A 74 -4.23 -11.26 -6.94
C LEU A 74 -4.90 -11.58 -8.29
N GLY A 75 -5.91 -12.46 -8.30
CA GLY A 75 -6.66 -12.79 -9.51
C GLY A 75 -7.34 -11.57 -10.15
N LEU A 76 -7.91 -10.66 -9.34
CA LEU A 76 -8.49 -9.41 -9.84
C LEU A 76 -7.43 -8.47 -10.44
N VAL A 77 -6.24 -8.40 -9.85
CA VAL A 77 -5.12 -7.62 -10.39
C VAL A 77 -4.62 -8.21 -11.71
N LEU A 78 -4.47 -9.54 -11.78
CA LEU A 78 -4.03 -10.24 -12.98
C LEU A 78 -5.04 -10.15 -14.13
N ALA A 79 -6.32 -9.93 -13.84
CA ALA A 79 -7.34 -9.65 -14.85
C ALA A 79 -7.13 -8.29 -15.56
N GLY A 80 -6.27 -7.41 -15.01
CA GLY A 80 -5.88 -6.15 -15.63
C GLY A 80 -6.88 -5.01 -15.44
N THR A 81 -7.96 -5.21 -14.69
CA THR A 81 -9.00 -4.19 -14.46
C THR A 81 -8.89 -3.51 -13.09
N ALA A 82 -8.12 -4.10 -12.16
CA ALA A 82 -8.03 -3.62 -10.80
C ALA A 82 -6.59 -3.52 -10.30
N VAL A 83 -6.38 -2.66 -9.31
CA VAL A 83 -5.10 -2.49 -8.61
C VAL A 83 -5.27 -2.72 -7.12
N ALA A 84 -4.20 -3.18 -6.47
CA ALA A 84 -4.14 -3.34 -5.02
C ALA A 84 -3.12 -2.37 -4.41
N LEU A 85 -3.49 -1.74 -3.29
CA LEU A 85 -2.61 -0.86 -2.53
C LEU A 85 -2.17 -1.58 -1.24
N ALA A 86 -0.97 -2.15 -1.27
CA ALA A 86 -0.42 -2.95 -0.19
C ALA A 86 1.08 -2.68 0.00
N PRO A 87 1.65 -2.98 1.18
CA PRO A 87 3.09 -3.12 1.33
C PRO A 87 3.63 -4.13 0.32
N ARG A 88 4.83 -3.90 -0.20
CA ARG A 88 5.49 -4.84 -1.12
C ARG A 88 5.68 -6.18 -0.42
N THR A 89 5.19 -7.24 -1.04
CA THR A 89 5.46 -8.63 -0.66
C THR A 89 6.37 -9.27 -1.70
N ASP A 90 6.64 -10.57 -1.55
CA ASP A 90 7.34 -11.36 -2.56
C ASP A 90 6.71 -11.19 -3.95
N ASP A 91 7.55 -11.23 -4.97
CA ASP A 91 7.13 -11.04 -6.36
C ASP A 91 6.24 -12.21 -6.80
N SER A 92 5.06 -11.87 -7.32
CA SER A 92 4.14 -12.81 -7.94
C SER A 92 4.24 -12.68 -9.45
N ALA A 93 4.33 -13.81 -10.16
CA ALA A 93 4.42 -13.81 -11.62
C ALA A 93 3.22 -13.08 -12.24
N GLY A 94 3.49 -12.22 -13.23
CA GLY A 94 2.46 -11.42 -13.90
C GLY A 94 2.03 -10.15 -13.16
N VAL A 95 2.56 -9.88 -11.96
CA VAL A 95 2.32 -8.62 -11.25
C VAL A 95 3.55 -7.74 -11.29
N THR A 96 3.33 -6.43 -11.47
CA THR A 96 4.37 -5.43 -11.37
C THR A 96 4.12 -4.54 -10.16
N TRP A 97 5.05 -4.56 -9.20
CA TRP A 97 5.02 -3.63 -8.07
C TRP A 97 5.56 -2.27 -8.50
N ARG A 98 4.84 -1.21 -8.14
CA ARG A 98 5.24 0.19 -8.38
C ARG A 98 5.17 0.98 -7.08
N PRO A 99 6.26 1.67 -6.68
CA PRO A 99 6.22 2.61 -5.57
C PRO A 99 5.19 3.72 -5.83
N LEU A 100 4.48 4.11 -4.77
CA LEU A 100 3.54 5.22 -4.80
C LEU A 100 4.25 6.52 -4.42
N VAL A 101 4.13 7.53 -5.27
CA VAL A 101 4.66 8.87 -5.00
C VAL A 101 3.63 9.71 -4.26
N GLY A 102 4.08 10.39 -3.20
CA GLY A 102 3.27 11.33 -2.43
C GLY A 102 3.20 10.99 -0.95
N GLU A 103 2.09 11.34 -0.30
CA GLU A 103 1.92 11.11 1.13
C GLU A 103 1.67 9.62 1.43
N PRO A 104 2.26 9.05 2.51
CA PRO A 104 2.04 7.65 2.85
C PRO A 104 0.56 7.34 3.13
N LEU A 105 0.05 6.30 2.46
CA LEU A 105 -1.33 5.84 2.63
C LEU A 105 -1.60 5.19 3.98
N ARG A 106 -0.55 4.69 4.63
CA ARG A 106 -0.62 4.00 5.92
C ARG A 106 0.48 4.53 6.83
N ARG A 107 0.12 4.71 8.09
CA ARG A 107 1.04 5.12 9.16
C ARG A 107 0.90 4.14 10.31
N THR A 108 2.03 3.75 10.87
CA THR A 108 2.09 2.88 12.04
C THR A 108 2.65 3.69 13.20
N SER A 109 1.96 3.68 14.33
CA SER A 109 2.38 4.40 15.53
C SER A 109 2.27 3.51 16.75
N CYS A 110 3.25 3.59 17.63
CA CYS A 110 3.17 3.01 18.97
C CYS A 110 2.53 4.02 19.92
N VAL A 111 1.64 3.55 20.80
CA VAL A 111 0.94 4.41 21.76
C VAL A 111 1.12 3.85 23.15
N TRP A 112 1.54 4.72 24.08
CA TRP A 112 1.75 4.38 25.48
C TRP A 112 1.12 5.44 26.39
N ARG A 113 0.90 5.07 27.65
CA ARG A 113 0.59 6.06 28.69
C ARG A 113 1.85 6.88 29.00
N ARG A 114 1.65 8.12 29.43
CA ARG A 114 2.76 8.97 29.89
C ARG A 114 3.63 8.21 30.92
N ALA A 115 4.95 8.24 30.71
CA ALA A 115 5.90 7.59 31.60
C ALA A 115 5.69 8.06 33.04
N ARG A 116 5.75 7.10 33.98
CA ARG A 116 5.49 7.34 35.41
C ARG A 116 6.76 7.53 36.23
N ASP A 117 7.85 6.96 35.75
CA ASP A 117 9.15 6.91 36.39
C ASP A 117 10.26 6.76 35.30
N PRO A 118 11.54 6.94 35.65
CA PRO A 118 12.65 6.83 34.70
C PRO A 118 12.81 5.46 34.05
N ASP A 119 12.51 4.37 34.75
CA ASP A 119 12.65 3.01 34.22
C ASP A 119 11.60 2.74 33.14
N HIS A 120 10.36 3.18 33.37
CA HIS A 120 9.30 3.15 32.38
C HIS A 120 9.63 4.03 31.16
N ALA A 121 10.22 5.21 31.36
CA ALA A 121 10.68 6.04 30.25
C ALA A 121 11.76 5.35 29.40
N ARG A 122 12.70 4.65 30.05
CA ARG A 122 13.73 3.85 29.38
C ARG A 122 13.14 2.69 28.61
N ALA A 123 12.20 1.95 29.20
CA ALA A 123 11.53 0.84 28.51
C ALA A 123 10.78 1.30 27.24
N ILE A 124 10.12 2.46 27.28
CA ILE A 124 9.48 3.07 26.11
C ILE A 124 10.51 3.43 25.03
N ALA A 125 11.64 4.02 25.43
CA ALA A 125 12.71 4.41 24.50
C ALA A 125 13.33 3.17 23.82
N ASP A 126 13.67 2.15 24.61
CA ASP A 126 14.26 0.89 24.13
C ASP A 126 13.30 0.18 23.16
N PHE A 127 12.02 0.07 23.53
CA PHE A 127 11.00 -0.51 22.65
C PHE A 127 10.85 0.29 21.35
N THR A 128 10.81 1.63 21.43
CA THR A 128 10.66 2.50 20.26
C THR A 128 11.86 2.35 19.32
N ALA A 129 13.07 2.24 19.86
CA ALA A 129 14.28 2.02 19.08
C ALA A 129 14.22 0.68 18.32
N VAL A 130 13.88 -0.40 19.02
CA VAL A 130 13.76 -1.74 18.43
C VAL A 130 12.65 -1.79 17.38
N ALA A 131 11.46 -1.31 17.70
CA ALA A 131 10.33 -1.29 16.78
C ALA A 131 10.66 -0.47 15.53
N THR A 132 11.30 0.70 15.69
CA THR A 132 11.73 1.52 14.55
C THR A 132 12.76 0.78 13.69
N ALA A 133 13.74 0.11 14.29
CA ALA A 133 14.74 -0.65 13.54
C ALA A 133 14.09 -1.79 12.73
N VAL A 134 13.23 -2.60 13.35
CA VAL A 134 12.53 -3.70 12.68
C VAL A 134 11.65 -3.19 11.54
N LEU A 135 10.88 -2.13 11.76
CA LEU A 135 9.98 -1.59 10.73
C LEU A 135 10.73 -0.98 9.54
N ARG A 136 11.94 -0.44 9.76
CA ARG A 136 12.80 0.03 8.68
C ARG A 136 13.36 -1.12 7.85
N THR A 137 13.82 -2.18 8.51
CA THR A 137 14.45 -3.33 7.85
C THR A 137 13.43 -4.19 7.11
N GLU A 138 12.34 -4.57 7.78
CA GLU A 138 11.43 -5.61 7.30
C GLU A 138 10.25 -5.06 6.49
N ALA A 139 9.87 -3.80 6.73
CA ALA A 139 8.69 -3.20 6.10
C ALA A 139 9.02 -2.00 5.21
N ALA A 140 10.32 -1.73 4.99
CA ALA A 140 10.82 -0.58 4.23
C ALA A 140 10.18 0.76 4.65
N MET A 141 9.78 0.88 5.92
CA MET A 141 9.12 2.09 6.42
C MET A 141 10.15 3.15 6.79
N THR A 142 9.81 4.40 6.56
CA THR A 142 10.63 5.55 6.96
C THR A 142 10.04 6.19 8.22
N PRO A 143 10.86 6.57 9.21
CA PRO A 143 10.39 7.39 10.33
C PRO A 143 9.73 8.67 9.84
N LEU A 144 8.68 9.11 10.52
CA LEU A 144 8.07 10.41 10.26
C LEU A 144 8.89 11.50 10.94
N ASP A 145 9.37 12.48 10.18
CA ASP A 145 10.06 13.64 10.73
C ASP A 145 9.06 14.57 11.42
N GLY A 146 9.03 14.47 12.76
CA GLY A 146 8.09 15.20 13.60
C GLY A 146 6.69 14.59 13.58
N VAL A 147 6.13 14.36 14.78
CA VAL A 147 4.73 13.96 14.91
C VAL A 147 3.90 15.24 14.93
N PRO A 148 3.11 15.59 13.89
CA PRO A 148 2.09 16.60 14.07
C PRO A 148 1.19 16.14 15.22
N ALA A 149 0.98 16.99 16.22
CA ALA A 149 0.19 16.69 17.40
C ALA A 149 -1.25 16.37 16.98
N ARG A 150 -1.52 15.12 16.64
CA ARG A 150 -2.85 14.70 16.22
C ARG A 150 -3.71 14.59 17.46
N ARG A 151 -4.76 15.40 17.50
CA ARG A 151 -5.84 15.27 18.46
C ARG A 151 -6.41 13.86 18.30
N VAL A 152 -6.21 13.01 19.32
CA VAL A 152 -6.83 11.68 19.38
C VAL A 152 -8.33 11.92 19.43
N VAL A 153 -9.01 11.72 18.31
CA VAL A 153 -10.47 11.63 18.32
C VAL A 153 -10.78 10.26 18.91
N PRO A 154 -11.44 10.20 20.08
CA PRO A 154 -11.90 8.93 20.63
C PRO A 154 -12.77 8.27 19.57
N ARG A 155 -12.31 7.15 19.02
CA ARG A 155 -13.20 6.26 18.29
C ARG A 155 -14.17 5.71 19.34
N PRO A 156 -15.50 5.70 19.11
CA PRO A 156 -16.36 4.89 19.94
C PRO A 156 -15.79 3.47 19.89
N SER A 157 -15.39 2.95 21.05
CA SER A 157 -14.86 1.60 21.16
C SER A 157 -15.88 0.67 20.52
N SER A 158 -15.52 0.00 19.42
CA SER A 158 -16.25 -1.16 18.96
C SER A 158 -16.32 -2.09 20.16
N GLY A 159 -17.51 -2.24 20.75
CA GLY A 159 -17.70 -2.98 21.98
C GLY A 159 -17.14 -4.38 21.81
N PHE A 160 -16.14 -4.73 22.61
CA PHE A 160 -15.89 -6.13 22.92
C PHE A 160 -17.05 -6.58 23.81
N LEU A 161 -18.09 -7.12 23.17
CA LEU A 161 -19.07 -7.97 23.82
C LEU A 161 -18.84 -9.39 23.33
N ALA A 162 -18.13 -10.16 24.14
CA ALA A 162 -18.34 -11.60 24.37
C ALA A 162 -17.54 -11.98 25.63
#